data_AF-A0A852A6N3-F1
#
_entry.id   AF-A0A852A6N3-F1
#
_cell.length_a   1.000
_cell.length_b   1.000
_cell.length_c   1.000
_cell.angle_alpha   90.00
_cell.angle_beta   90.00
_cell.angle_gamma   90.00
#
_symmetry.space_group_name_H-M   'P 1'
#
loop_
_entity.id
_entity.type
_entity.pdbx_description
1 polymer ?
#
loop_
_entity_poly.entity_id
_entity_poly.type
_entity_poly.pdbx_seq_one_letter_code
_entity_poly.pdbx_strand_id
1 'polypeptide(L)'
;QDPVPSRAARRRSPAQRLRDELRRLLGAGWCGELERDVPHAWQRHGDLVLLSEDSFRAEPWERLGPALWDTVAKALGARRVARRGRVMPDGMRSPRVTLLLGQHGWVEHVDNGIRYTFDVTKCMFSPGNITEKLRVASLPCSGEVVVDLYAGIGYFTLPFLVHAGAAFVHACEWNSHAVEALHRSLVLNGVRDRCRIHSGDSRQV
;
A
#
# COMPACT_ATOMS: atom_id res chain seq x y z
N GLN A 1 -40.98 -18.02 -15.53
CA GLN A 1 -39.93 -18.55 -14.63
C GLN A 1 -38.77 -17.59 -14.70
N ASP A 2 -38.50 -16.86 -13.62
CA ASP A 2 -37.36 -15.95 -13.59
C ASP A 2 -36.05 -16.75 -13.58
N PRO A 3 -35.03 -16.35 -14.34
CA PRO A 3 -33.78 -17.09 -14.42
C PRO A 3 -33.10 -17.10 -13.04
N VAL A 4 -32.78 -18.30 -12.56
CA VAL A 4 -32.07 -18.49 -11.29
C VAL A 4 -30.68 -17.83 -11.39
N PRO A 5 -30.35 -16.85 -10.52
CA PRO A 5 -29.07 -16.15 -10.60
C PRO A 5 -27.89 -17.11 -10.39
N SER A 6 -26.82 -16.91 -11.16
CA SER A 6 -25.58 -17.70 -11.07
C SER A 6 -24.96 -17.62 -9.66
N ARG A 7 -24.13 -18.61 -9.28
CA ARG A 7 -23.37 -18.60 -8.00
C ARG A 7 -22.51 -17.34 -7.83
N ALA A 8 -22.06 -16.72 -8.92
CA ALA A 8 -21.34 -15.44 -8.91
C ALA A 8 -22.26 -14.25 -8.59
N ALA A 9 -23.50 -14.26 -9.09
CA ALA A 9 -24.51 -13.23 -8.79
C ALA A 9 -25.01 -13.26 -7.33
N ARG A 10 -24.74 -14.34 -6.59
CA ARG A 10 -25.04 -14.47 -5.15
C ARG A 10 -23.94 -13.97 -4.23
N ARG A 11 -22.74 -13.68 -4.73
CA ARG A 11 -21.64 -13.16 -3.90
C ARG A 11 -21.75 -11.65 -3.76
N ARG A 12 -22.10 -11.20 -2.56
CA ARG A 12 -22.04 -9.78 -2.18
C ARG A 12 -20.63 -9.25 -2.39
N SER A 13 -20.51 -8.10 -3.04
CA SER A 13 -19.23 -7.43 -3.19
C SER A 13 -18.66 -7.05 -1.81
N PRO A 14 -17.33 -6.89 -1.66
CA PRO A 14 -16.76 -6.40 -0.41
C PRO A 14 -17.40 -5.09 0.08
N ALA A 15 -17.72 -4.17 -0.84
CA ALA A 15 -18.38 -2.91 -0.50
C ALA A 15 -19.82 -3.11 -0.02
N GLN A 16 -20.58 -4.03 -0.63
CA GLN A 16 -21.93 -4.38 -0.18
C GLN A 16 -21.89 -5.03 1.20
N ARG A 17 -20.98 -5.98 1.43
CA ARG A 17 -20.80 -6.61 2.75
C ARG A 17 -20.46 -5.57 3.81
N LEU A 18 -19.54 -4.66 3.52
CA LEU A 18 -19.19 -3.56 4.42
C LEU A 18 -20.42 -2.74 4.80
N ARG A 19 -21.21 -2.28 3.82
CA ARG A 19 -22.43 -1.52 4.09
C ARG A 19 -23.44 -2.31 4.92
N ASP A 20 -23.65 -3.58 4.62
CA ASP A 20 -24.58 -4.42 5.37
C ASP A 20 -24.16 -4.59 6.83
N GLU A 21 -22.87 -4.85 7.10
CA GLU A 21 -22.37 -4.98 8.46
C GLU A 21 -22.44 -3.66 9.23
N LEU A 22 -22.11 -2.54 8.59
CA LEU A 22 -22.20 -1.21 9.21
C LEU A 22 -23.66 -0.79 9.48
N ARG A 23 -24.60 -1.16 8.60
CA ARG A 23 -26.05 -0.96 8.82
C ARG A 23 -26.53 -1.71 10.05
N ARG A 24 -26.09 -2.97 10.23
CA ARG A 24 -26.40 -3.73 11.44
C ARG A 24 -25.78 -3.12 12.69
N LEU A 25 -24.55 -2.63 12.58
CA LEU A 25 -23.83 -2.03 13.69
C LEU A 25 -24.47 -0.72 14.19
N LEU A 26 -24.90 0.15 13.27
CA LEU A 26 -25.55 1.42 13.61
C LEU A 26 -27.06 1.28 13.91
N GLY A 27 -27.72 0.24 13.38
CA GLY A 27 -29.15 0.02 13.54
C GLY A 27 -29.97 1.25 13.11
N ALA A 28 -30.82 1.74 14.02
CA ALA A 28 -31.68 2.90 13.78
C ALA A 28 -30.90 4.23 13.55
N GLY A 29 -29.61 4.26 13.90
CA GLY A 29 -28.74 5.43 13.64
C GLY A 29 -28.27 5.55 12.19
N TRP A 30 -28.54 4.57 11.33
CA TRP A 30 -28.14 4.63 9.92
C TRP A 30 -28.97 5.66 9.14
N CYS A 31 -28.29 6.52 8.37
CA CYS A 31 -28.93 7.47 7.46
C CYS A 31 -28.15 7.61 6.15
N GLY A 32 -28.76 8.29 5.17
CA GLY A 32 -28.15 8.49 3.85
C GLY A 32 -26.85 9.31 3.87
N GLU A 33 -26.66 10.18 4.88
CA GLU A 33 -25.40 10.92 5.07
C GLU A 33 -24.26 9.99 5.47
N LEU A 34 -24.51 9.13 6.46
CA LEU A 34 -23.55 8.12 6.91
C LEU A 34 -23.21 7.14 5.80
N GLU A 35 -24.18 6.74 4.97
CA GLU A 35 -23.92 5.86 3.84
C GLU A 35 -22.94 6.46 2.81
N ARG A 36 -23.03 7.76 2.53
CA ARG A 36 -22.11 8.46 1.63
C ARG A 36 -20.69 8.58 2.17
N ASP A 37 -20.56 8.51 3.50
CA ASP A 37 -19.28 8.58 4.21
C ASP A 37 -18.58 7.20 4.31
N VAL A 38 -19.23 6.12 3.86
CA VAL A 38 -18.64 4.78 3.77
C VAL A 38 -17.78 4.66 2.52
N PRO A 39 -16.53 4.15 2.61
CA PRO A 39 -15.64 4.01 1.46
C PRO A 39 -16.22 3.10 0.38
N HIS A 40 -16.02 3.48 -0.88
CA HIS A 40 -16.39 2.65 -2.04
C HIS A 40 -15.17 1.95 -2.67
N ALA A 41 -13.97 2.44 -2.38
CA ALA A 41 -12.71 1.86 -2.79
C ALA A 41 -11.69 2.00 -1.66
N TRP A 42 -10.71 1.11 -1.65
CA TRP A 42 -9.60 1.12 -0.70
C TRP A 42 -8.41 0.41 -1.32
N GLN A 43 -7.23 0.74 -0.81
CA GLN A 43 -6.01 0.02 -1.17
C GLN A 43 -5.85 -1.17 -0.23
N ARG A 44 -5.32 -2.29 -0.74
CA ARG A 44 -5.11 -3.51 0.03
C ARG A 44 -3.69 -4.01 -0.13
N HIS A 45 -3.06 -4.34 0.99
CA HIS A 45 -1.79 -5.05 1.02
C HIS A 45 -1.92 -6.25 1.97
N GLY A 46 -2.11 -7.44 1.40
CA GLY A 46 -2.32 -8.67 2.18
C GLY A 46 -3.52 -8.57 3.12
N ASP A 47 -3.25 -8.51 4.41
CA ASP A 47 -4.22 -8.40 5.51
C ASP A 47 -4.44 -6.96 6.01
N LEU A 48 -3.78 -5.96 5.42
CA LEU A 48 -3.99 -4.55 5.72
C LEU A 48 -4.84 -3.87 4.65
N VAL A 49 -5.87 -3.15 5.10
CA VAL A 49 -6.67 -2.25 4.26
C VAL A 49 -6.34 -0.80 4.60
N LEU A 50 -6.13 0.00 3.55
CA LEU A 50 -5.82 1.42 3.63
C LEU A 50 -6.99 2.23 3.06
N LEU A 51 -7.69 2.91 3.95
CA LEU A 51 -8.85 3.75 3.66
C LEU A 51 -8.42 5.18 3.27
N SER A 52 -9.28 5.88 2.53
CA SER A 52 -9.10 7.32 2.27
C SER A 52 -9.31 8.14 3.55
N GLU A 53 -8.73 9.32 3.62
CA GLU A 53 -9.02 10.31 4.67
C GLU A 53 -10.48 10.78 4.67
N ASP A 54 -11.15 10.65 3.52
CA ASP A 54 -12.56 11.02 3.34
C ASP A 54 -13.55 9.94 3.79
N SER A 55 -13.09 8.90 4.49
CA SER A 55 -13.93 7.80 4.97
C SER A 55 -14.23 7.94 6.46
N PHE A 56 -15.48 7.71 6.85
CA PHE A 56 -15.93 7.67 8.24
C PHE A 56 -15.60 8.95 9.03
N ARG A 57 -15.91 10.12 8.45
CA ARG A 57 -15.69 11.45 9.04
C ARG A 57 -16.81 11.90 9.97
N ALA A 58 -18.01 11.36 9.82
CA ALA A 58 -19.14 11.77 10.63
C ALA A 58 -19.01 11.28 12.09
N GLU A 59 -19.40 12.13 13.05
CA GLU A 59 -19.33 11.86 14.49
C GLU A 59 -19.95 10.50 14.92
N PRO A 60 -21.08 10.03 14.34
CA PRO A 60 -21.62 8.71 14.69
C PRO A 60 -20.64 7.55 14.45
N TRP A 61 -19.76 7.65 13.45
CA TRP A 61 -18.71 6.66 13.21
C TRP A 61 -17.63 6.71 14.28
N GLU A 62 -17.21 7.92 14.68
CA GLU A 62 -16.19 8.11 15.71
C GLU A 62 -16.65 7.52 17.05
N ARG A 63 -17.92 7.70 17.41
CA ARG A 63 -18.52 7.16 18.65
C ARG A 63 -18.49 5.63 18.75
N LEU A 64 -18.45 4.92 17.62
CA LEU A 64 -18.34 3.45 17.62
C LEU A 64 -16.93 2.96 18.02
N GLY A 65 -15.92 3.83 17.95
CA GLY A 65 -14.57 3.53 18.39
C GLY A 65 -14.00 2.23 17.78
N PRO A 66 -13.37 1.35 18.57
CA PRO A 66 -12.76 0.11 18.07
C PRO A 66 -13.73 -0.83 17.33
N ALA A 67 -15.02 -0.85 17.71
CA ALA A 67 -16.01 -1.74 17.11
C ALA A 67 -16.23 -1.45 15.62
N LEU A 68 -16.08 -0.18 15.20
CA LEU A 68 -16.10 0.20 13.79
C LEU A 68 -14.97 -0.51 13.03
N TRP A 69 -13.74 -0.41 13.51
CA TRP A 69 -12.58 -0.92 12.79
C TRP A 69 -12.54 -2.44 12.77
N ASP A 70 -12.97 -3.11 13.83
CA ASP A 70 -13.18 -4.56 13.84
C ASP A 70 -14.20 -4.99 12.79
N THR A 71 -15.30 -4.25 12.67
CA THR A 71 -16.36 -4.51 11.68
C THR A 71 -15.85 -4.30 10.26
N VAL A 72 -15.14 -3.19 10.01
CA VAL A 72 -14.51 -2.89 8.71
C VAL A 72 -13.52 -4.01 8.34
N ALA A 73 -12.63 -4.39 9.25
CA ALA A 73 -11.64 -5.43 9.01
C ALA A 73 -12.31 -6.77 8.66
N LYS A 74 -13.29 -7.21 9.46
CA LYS A 74 -14.05 -8.45 9.22
C LYS A 74 -14.77 -8.41 7.86
N ALA A 75 -15.51 -7.33 7.58
CA ALA A 75 -16.28 -7.21 6.34
C ALA A 75 -15.40 -7.20 5.08
N LEU A 76 -14.21 -6.60 5.18
CA LEU A 76 -13.24 -6.53 4.10
C LEU A 76 -12.26 -7.73 4.09
N GLY A 77 -12.38 -8.68 5.03
CA GLY A 77 -11.50 -9.84 5.14
C GLY A 77 -10.05 -9.45 5.41
N ALA A 78 -9.83 -8.43 6.22
CA ALA A 78 -8.55 -7.89 6.65
C ALA A 78 -8.37 -8.13 8.16
N ARG A 79 -7.14 -7.97 8.65
CA ARG A 79 -6.81 -7.99 10.09
C ARG A 79 -6.36 -6.63 10.59
N ARG A 80 -5.92 -5.76 9.69
CA ARG A 80 -5.39 -4.43 9.98
C ARG A 80 -6.10 -3.39 9.13
N VAL A 81 -6.38 -2.24 9.73
CA VAL A 81 -7.03 -1.11 9.07
C VAL A 81 -6.19 0.13 9.33
N ALA A 82 -5.92 0.87 8.27
CA ALA A 82 -5.20 2.12 8.33
C ALA A 82 -5.95 3.18 7.51
N ARG A 83 -5.71 4.44 7.84
CA ARG A 83 -6.25 5.59 7.10
C ARG A 83 -5.09 6.36 6.49
N ARG A 84 -5.17 6.64 5.19
CA ARG A 84 -4.18 7.46 4.46
C ARG A 84 -4.73 8.84 4.22
N GLY A 85 -4.03 9.84 4.74
CA GLY A 85 -4.18 11.23 4.36
C GLY A 85 -3.18 11.67 3.30
N ARG A 86 -3.26 12.96 2.96
CA ARG A 86 -2.34 13.60 2.02
C ARG A 86 -0.88 13.43 2.43
N VAL A 87 -0.04 13.02 1.49
CA VAL A 87 1.43 12.97 1.64
C VAL A 87 1.97 14.37 1.92
N MET A 88 2.88 14.48 2.88
CA MET A 88 3.45 15.76 3.27
C MET A 88 4.29 16.35 2.12
N PRO A 89 4.25 17.68 1.89
CA PRO A 89 5.11 18.35 0.94
C PRO A 89 6.49 18.64 1.52
N ASP A 90 7.02 17.75 2.36
CA ASP A 90 8.39 17.81 2.88
C ASP A 90 9.36 17.12 1.91
N GLY A 91 10.67 17.27 2.15
CA GLY A 91 11.69 16.66 1.29
C GLY A 91 11.52 15.14 1.16
N MET A 92 11.20 14.46 2.25
CA MET A 92 11.05 13.00 2.29
C MET A 92 9.70 12.50 1.76
N ARG A 93 8.76 13.40 1.44
CA ARG A 93 7.39 13.05 1.03
C ARG A 93 6.74 12.11 2.05
N SER A 94 6.81 12.47 3.33
CA SER A 94 6.39 11.64 4.45
C SER A 94 4.90 11.25 4.33
N PRO A 95 4.56 9.95 4.52
CA PRO A 95 3.17 9.53 4.49
C PRO A 95 2.42 10.02 5.74
N ARG A 96 1.17 10.45 5.57
CA ARG A 96 0.24 10.62 6.69
C ARG A 96 -0.65 9.40 6.78
N VAL A 97 -0.18 8.37 7.49
CA VAL A 97 -0.97 7.15 7.68
C VAL A 97 -1.15 6.85 9.17
N THR A 98 -2.40 6.65 9.58
CA THR A 98 -2.78 6.30 10.95
C THR A 98 -3.28 4.86 10.99
N LEU A 99 -2.69 4.02 11.84
CA LEU A 99 -3.23 2.69 12.13
C LEU A 99 -4.50 2.86 13.00
N LEU A 100 -5.60 2.32 12.51
CA LEU A 100 -6.91 2.31 13.19
C LEU A 100 -7.17 0.96 13.87
N LEU A 101 -6.61 -0.12 13.30
CA LEU A 101 -6.62 -1.47 13.84
C LEU A 101 -5.33 -2.18 13.44
N GLY A 102 -4.69 -2.87 14.39
CA GLY A 102 -3.45 -3.62 14.19
C GLY A 102 -2.23 -2.97 14.87
N GLN A 103 -1.13 -3.72 14.94
CA GLN A 103 0.05 -3.35 15.74
C GLN A 103 1.18 -2.69 14.92
N HIS A 104 1.24 -2.91 13.60
CA HIS A 104 2.32 -2.40 12.75
C HIS A 104 1.86 -2.13 11.31
N GLY A 105 2.59 -1.24 10.62
CA GLY A 105 2.31 -0.83 9.24
C GLY A 105 3.08 -1.61 8.16
N TRP A 106 3.95 -2.54 8.53
CA TRP A 106 4.67 -3.38 7.57
C TRP A 106 3.73 -4.18 6.66
N VAL A 107 3.95 -4.08 5.36
CA VAL A 107 3.19 -4.77 4.33
C VAL A 107 4.11 -5.32 3.25
N GLU A 108 3.58 -6.21 2.42
CA GLU A 108 4.17 -6.61 1.15
C GLU A 108 3.27 -6.19 -0.01
N HIS A 109 3.90 -5.78 -1.11
CA HIS A 109 3.27 -5.49 -2.38
C HIS A 109 4.01 -6.22 -3.49
N VAL A 110 3.29 -6.79 -4.45
CA VAL A 110 3.90 -7.52 -5.56
C VAL A 110 3.51 -6.88 -6.88
N ASP A 111 4.50 -6.46 -7.66
CA ASP A 111 4.33 -5.97 -9.01
C ASP A 111 5.25 -6.74 -9.96
N ASN A 112 4.69 -7.30 -11.02
CA ASN A 112 5.47 -8.06 -12.02
C ASN A 112 6.44 -9.08 -11.40
N GLY A 113 5.98 -9.81 -10.37
CA GLY A 113 6.81 -10.79 -9.64
C GLY A 113 7.84 -10.20 -8.66
N ILE A 114 8.05 -8.88 -8.64
CA ILE A 114 8.93 -8.21 -7.69
C ILE A 114 8.18 -7.98 -6.38
N ARG A 115 8.79 -8.41 -5.27
CA ARG A 115 8.24 -8.25 -3.92
C ARG A 115 8.82 -7.00 -3.25
N TYR A 116 7.97 -6.05 -2.94
CA TYR A 116 8.31 -4.85 -2.17
C TYR A 116 7.80 -5.03 -0.75
N THR A 117 8.61 -4.73 0.26
CA THR A 117 8.15 -4.65 1.65
C THR A 117 8.52 -3.32 2.27
N PHE A 118 7.57 -2.69 2.97
CA PHE A 118 7.72 -1.37 3.57
C PHE A 118 6.69 -1.15 4.68
N ASP A 119 6.92 -0.18 5.56
CA ASP A 119 5.94 0.27 6.53
C ASP A 119 5.10 1.41 5.94
N VAL A 120 3.79 1.21 5.79
CA VAL A 120 2.88 2.22 5.22
C VAL A 120 2.80 3.52 6.03
N THR A 121 3.20 3.48 7.30
CA THR A 121 3.23 4.66 8.19
C THR A 121 4.52 5.46 8.07
N LYS A 122 5.54 4.92 7.38
CA LYS A 122 6.88 5.51 7.30
C LYS A 122 7.37 5.76 5.88
N CYS A 123 6.87 4.98 4.91
CA CYS A 123 7.28 5.05 3.52
C CYS A 123 6.09 5.37 2.61
N MET A 124 6.30 6.29 1.66
CA MET A 124 5.31 6.59 0.63
C MET A 124 5.28 5.48 -0.42
N PHE A 125 4.07 4.98 -0.71
CA PHE A 125 3.82 4.02 -1.78
C PHE A 125 2.81 4.55 -2.81
N SER A 126 3.23 4.64 -4.08
CA SER A 126 2.37 5.00 -5.20
C SER A 126 2.16 3.81 -6.15
N PRO A 127 0.95 3.22 -6.20
CA PRO A 127 0.66 2.14 -7.14
C PRO A 127 0.59 2.61 -8.61
N GLY A 128 0.43 3.92 -8.85
CA GLY A 128 0.19 4.47 -10.19
C GLY A 128 1.35 4.36 -11.18
N ASN A 129 2.55 4.03 -10.71
CA ASN A 129 3.76 4.00 -11.54
C ASN A 129 4.02 2.61 -12.17
N ILE A 130 3.02 1.72 -12.20
CA ILE A 130 3.22 0.35 -12.71
C ILE A 130 3.65 0.31 -14.17
N THR A 131 3.06 1.13 -15.04
CA THR A 131 3.42 1.21 -16.46
C THR A 131 4.90 1.60 -16.63
N GLU A 132 5.38 2.54 -15.83
CA GLU A 132 6.77 2.99 -15.88
C GLU A 132 7.74 1.94 -15.31
N LYS A 133 7.34 1.25 -14.23
CA LYS A 133 8.11 0.11 -13.70
C LYS A 133 8.26 -1.02 -14.74
N LEU A 134 7.22 -1.29 -15.52
CA LEU A 134 7.27 -2.25 -16.62
C LEU A 134 8.18 -1.78 -17.77
N ARG A 135 8.13 -0.49 -18.12
CA ARG A 135 9.04 0.11 -19.11
C ARG A 135 10.51 -0.04 -18.68
N VAL A 136 10.83 0.29 -17.42
CA VAL A 136 12.18 0.12 -16.86
C VAL A 136 12.58 -1.35 -16.84
N ALA A 137 11.69 -2.25 -16.44
CA ALA A 137 11.94 -3.70 -16.43
C ALA A 137 12.28 -4.27 -17.82
N SER A 138 11.83 -3.62 -18.90
CA SER A 138 12.12 -4.03 -20.29
C SER A 138 13.42 -3.47 -20.90
N LEU A 139 14.15 -2.62 -20.17
CA LEU A 139 15.39 -2.05 -20.69
C LEU A 139 16.48 -3.12 -20.78
N PRO A 140 17.33 -3.11 -21.83
CA PRO A 140 18.44 -4.05 -21.96
C PRO A 140 19.63 -3.55 -21.13
N CYS A 141 19.63 -3.81 -19.82
CA CYS A 141 20.67 -3.35 -18.90
C CYS A 141 21.71 -4.44 -18.55
N SER A 142 21.75 -5.55 -19.28
CA SER A 142 22.72 -6.63 -19.02
C SER A 142 24.15 -6.10 -19.06
N GLY A 143 24.89 -6.27 -17.96
CA GLY A 143 26.26 -5.78 -17.83
C GLY A 143 26.39 -4.33 -17.34
N GLU A 144 25.28 -3.59 -17.26
CA GLU A 144 25.30 -2.17 -16.89
C GLU A 144 25.38 -1.94 -15.38
N VAL A 145 26.01 -0.83 -14.99
CA VAL A 145 25.98 -0.30 -13.63
C VAL A 145 25.06 0.92 -13.61
N VAL A 146 24.00 0.85 -12.79
CA VAL A 146 22.98 1.89 -12.71
C VAL A 146 23.12 2.67 -11.40
N VAL A 147 22.84 3.97 -11.44
CA VAL A 147 22.69 4.80 -10.24
C VAL A 147 21.24 5.25 -10.12
N ASP A 148 20.58 4.85 -9.04
CA ASP A 148 19.24 5.29 -8.66
C ASP A 148 19.37 6.36 -7.56
N LEU A 149 19.25 7.63 -7.94
CA LEU A 149 19.49 8.77 -7.04
C LEU A 149 18.36 8.99 -6.01
N TYR A 150 17.22 8.31 -6.17
CA TYR A 150 16.02 8.46 -5.34
C TYR A 150 15.32 7.11 -5.17
N ALA A 151 16.03 6.15 -4.59
CA ALA A 151 15.63 4.75 -4.65
C ALA A 151 14.32 4.44 -3.92
N GLY A 152 14.00 5.19 -2.85
CA GLY A 152 12.87 4.92 -1.99
C GLY A 152 12.93 3.50 -1.44
N ILE A 153 11.80 2.80 -1.53
CA ILE A 153 11.71 1.38 -1.16
C ILE A 153 12.21 0.44 -2.28
N GLY A 154 12.84 0.98 -3.32
CA GLY A 154 13.34 0.24 -4.49
C GLY A 154 12.46 0.29 -5.72
N TYR A 155 11.71 1.39 -5.93
CA TYR A 155 10.73 1.52 -7.01
C TYR A 155 11.28 1.10 -8.38
N PHE A 156 12.44 1.64 -8.74
CA PHE A 156 13.12 1.38 -10.00
C PHE A 156 14.39 0.54 -9.84
N THR A 157 15.10 0.68 -8.70
CA THR A 157 16.20 -0.20 -8.31
C THR A 157 15.86 -1.69 -8.53
N LEU A 158 14.70 -2.16 -8.05
CA LEU A 158 14.33 -3.58 -8.15
C LEU A 158 14.01 -4.00 -9.60
N PRO A 159 13.21 -3.26 -10.39
CA PRO A 159 13.04 -3.53 -11.82
C PRO A 159 14.36 -3.62 -12.61
N PHE A 160 15.32 -2.74 -12.35
CA PHE A 160 16.64 -2.79 -12.99
C PHE A 160 17.38 -4.09 -12.67
N LEU A 161 17.36 -4.52 -11.40
CA LEU A 161 18.06 -5.70 -10.93
C LEU A 161 17.41 -7.02 -11.36
N VAL A 162 16.08 -7.11 -11.23
CA VAL A 162 15.34 -8.37 -11.38
C VAL A 162 15.05 -8.67 -12.85
N HIS A 163 14.63 -7.66 -13.62
CA HIS A 163 14.13 -7.88 -14.98
C HIS A 163 15.03 -7.28 -16.06
N ALA A 164 15.52 -6.04 -15.87
CA ALA A 164 16.36 -5.39 -16.88
C ALA A 164 17.79 -5.98 -16.95
N GLY A 165 18.19 -6.76 -15.93
CA GLY A 165 19.46 -7.47 -15.91
C GLY A 165 20.68 -6.63 -15.54
N ALA A 166 20.49 -5.46 -14.90
CA ALA A 166 21.61 -4.62 -14.43
C ALA A 166 22.62 -5.45 -13.63
N ALA A 167 23.91 -5.32 -13.95
CA ALA A 167 24.97 -6.03 -13.25
C ALA A 167 25.09 -5.53 -11.81
N PHE A 168 24.94 -4.22 -11.61
CA PHE A 168 24.99 -3.61 -10.28
C PHE A 168 24.14 -2.33 -10.20
N VAL A 169 23.58 -2.03 -9.03
CA VAL A 169 22.89 -0.76 -8.77
C VAL A 169 23.45 -0.06 -7.54
N HIS A 170 23.77 1.22 -7.68
CA HIS A 170 24.00 2.14 -6.57
C HIS A 170 22.70 2.88 -6.26
N ALA A 171 22.13 2.67 -5.08
CA ALA A 171 20.83 3.21 -4.69
C ALA A 171 20.99 4.25 -3.58
N CYS A 172 20.75 5.53 -3.89
CA CYS A 172 20.79 6.62 -2.92
C CYS A 172 19.40 6.82 -2.30
N GLU A 173 19.32 6.83 -0.97
CA GLU A 173 18.08 7.06 -0.24
C GLU A 173 18.35 7.70 1.13
N TRP A 174 17.66 8.79 1.45
CA TRP A 174 17.88 9.54 2.69
C TRP A 174 16.87 9.26 3.81
N ASN A 175 15.73 8.65 3.52
CA ASN A 175 14.76 8.23 4.53
C ASN A 175 15.20 6.88 5.06
N SER A 176 15.64 6.86 6.33
CA SER A 176 16.12 5.65 7.00
C SER A 176 15.10 4.50 7.00
N HIS A 177 13.80 4.79 7.03
CA HIS A 177 12.76 3.77 6.93
C HIS A 177 12.66 3.19 5.51
N ALA A 178 12.90 4.01 4.48
CA ALA A 178 12.95 3.55 3.10
C ALA A 178 14.22 2.73 2.82
N VAL A 179 15.36 3.10 3.41
CA VAL A 179 16.60 2.30 3.41
C VAL A 179 16.34 0.91 3.99
N GLU A 180 15.69 0.82 5.15
CA GLU A 180 15.34 -0.47 5.76
C GLU A 180 14.41 -1.29 4.86
N ALA A 181 13.38 -0.66 4.30
CA ALA A 181 12.45 -1.29 3.37
C ALA A 181 13.15 -1.81 2.10
N LEU A 182 14.06 -1.03 1.53
CA LEU A 182 14.85 -1.42 0.36
C LEU A 182 15.77 -2.59 0.69
N HIS A 183 16.49 -2.56 1.83
CA HIS A 183 17.31 -3.68 2.27
C HIS A 183 16.50 -4.99 2.36
N ARG A 184 15.33 -4.95 2.99
CA ARG A 184 14.45 -6.13 3.11
C ARG A 184 13.95 -6.58 1.74
N SER A 185 13.57 -5.65 0.87
CA SER A 185 13.08 -5.96 -0.48
C SER A 185 14.18 -6.58 -1.37
N LEU A 186 15.42 -6.10 -1.29
CA LEU A 186 16.57 -6.69 -1.99
C LEU A 186 16.80 -8.16 -1.59
N VAL A 187 16.65 -8.48 -0.30
CA VAL A 187 16.73 -9.86 0.21
C VAL A 187 15.57 -10.70 -0.32
N LEU A 188 14.33 -10.18 -0.25
CA LEU A 188 13.14 -10.90 -0.71
C LEU A 188 13.19 -11.27 -2.20
N ASN A 189 13.91 -10.50 -3.02
CA ASN A 189 14.05 -10.74 -4.45
C ASN A 189 15.38 -11.42 -4.82
N GLY A 190 16.25 -11.75 -3.85
CA GLY A 190 17.51 -12.44 -4.11
C GLY A 190 18.53 -11.63 -4.93
N VAL A 191 18.53 -10.30 -4.79
CA VAL A 191 19.43 -9.39 -5.55
C VAL A 191 20.25 -8.46 -4.66
N ARG A 192 20.36 -8.79 -3.36
CA ARG A 192 21.08 -7.99 -2.37
C ARG A 192 22.55 -7.79 -2.72
N ASP A 193 23.20 -8.83 -3.25
CA ASP A 193 24.60 -8.85 -3.64
C ASP A 193 24.92 -7.92 -4.82
N ARG A 194 23.93 -7.58 -5.63
CA ARG A 194 24.06 -6.69 -6.80
C ARG A 194 23.64 -5.25 -6.52
N CYS A 195 23.44 -4.85 -5.26
CA CYS A 195 23.02 -3.50 -4.92
C CYS A 195 23.78 -2.94 -3.71
N ARG A 196 24.27 -1.71 -3.83
CA ARG A 196 24.80 -0.93 -2.71
C ARG A 196 23.85 0.23 -2.40
N ILE A 197 23.32 0.25 -1.18
CA ILE A 197 22.53 1.37 -0.69
C ILE A 197 23.47 2.41 -0.09
N HIS A 198 23.32 3.65 -0.52
CA HIS A 198 23.99 4.82 0.02
C HIS A 198 22.97 5.63 0.81
N SER A 199 23.03 5.53 2.13
CA SER A 199 22.10 6.23 3.02
C SER A 199 22.50 7.69 3.15
N GLY A 200 21.71 8.60 2.58
CA GLY A 200 21.97 10.04 2.65
C GLY A 200 21.46 10.82 1.45
N ASP A 201 21.77 12.12 1.44
CA ASP A 201 21.49 13.00 0.33
C ASP A 201 22.33 12.59 -0.89
N SER A 202 21.70 12.36 -2.03
CA SER A 202 22.35 11.90 -3.27
C SER A 202 23.38 12.88 -3.83
N ARG A 203 23.45 14.12 -3.32
CA ARG A 203 24.50 15.09 -3.64
C ARG A 203 25.80 14.84 -2.86
N GLN A 204 25.76 14.04 -1.81
CA GLN A 204 26.86 13.84 -0.86
C GLN A 204 27.38 12.40 -0.84
N VAL A 205 26.57 11.42 -1.25
CA VAL A 205 26.86 9.98 -1.15
C VAL A 205 27.03 9.30 -2.49
#